data_AF-A0A1V5ZIQ3-F1
#
_entry.id   AF-A0A1V5ZIQ3-F1
#
_cell.length_a   1.000
_cell.length_b   1.000
_cell.length_c   1.000
_cell.angle_alpha   90.00
_cell.angle_beta   90.00
_cell.angle_gamma   90.00
#
_symmetry.space_group_name_H-M   'P 1'
#
loop_
_entity.id
_entity.type
_entity.pdbx_description
1 polymer ?
#
loop_
_entity_poly.entity_id
_entity_poly.type
_entity_poly.pdbx_seq_one_letter_code
_entity_poly.pdbx_strand_id
1 'polypeptide(L)'
;MRREYVLLALLALSCEVGHASPPIRVAVTLTDFLPIVEAIGGNQVEAFSIMPPGSDPHSVSLNTEIIQRVREAQLAVYANSASLAFEHDLKKALAAKPSVDWPQYEQQGARLLDFPGMPSNPHGFWLDYDNAVAIARAVASVLVTSGADEKVVAANLARFLEEVHAQREAVLDAMRNSGNLGDTVVAVVPGVAYTVRNLGLAVGGILLPDEGSGQADAKSLMEINRLLGKGGARLLVCPIGLRHAKAGEIAEQLATDTGARVAYTRFLQTGGTKRTFLGDAAYNAVVTKAVLAHVEPEGGGTASQSIYPALLAIMGGVFLLLIFFVMRRILSR
;
A
#
# COMPACT_ATOMS: atom_id res chain seq x y z
N MET A 1 -72.76 28.38 -26.24
CA MET A 1 -71.45 28.70 -25.64
C MET A 1 -71.17 27.68 -24.54
N ARG A 2 -70.36 26.64 -24.82
CA ARG A 2 -69.93 25.64 -23.82
C ARG A 2 -68.55 26.06 -23.32
N ARG A 3 -68.41 26.21 -22.00
CA ARG A 3 -67.11 26.41 -21.33
C ARG A 3 -66.63 25.05 -20.83
N GLU A 4 -65.56 24.56 -21.43
CA GLU A 4 -64.80 23.41 -20.95
C GLU A 4 -63.71 23.92 -20.01
N TYR A 5 -63.71 23.44 -18.76
CA TYR A 5 -62.62 23.67 -17.82
C TYR A 5 -61.74 22.42 -17.84
N VAL A 6 -60.52 22.54 -18.38
CA VAL A 6 -59.49 21.51 -18.32
C VAL A 6 -58.82 21.60 -16.94
N LEU A 7 -58.98 20.56 -16.13
CA LEU A 7 -58.26 20.39 -14.86
C LEU A 7 -56.89 19.78 -15.15
N LEU A 8 -55.80 20.52 -14.95
CA LEU A 8 -54.43 19.98 -14.97
C LEU A 8 -54.12 19.37 -13.60
N ALA A 9 -53.97 18.05 -13.53
CA ALA A 9 -53.47 17.35 -12.35
C ALA A 9 -51.93 17.38 -12.34
N LEU A 10 -51.36 18.14 -11.41
CA LEU A 10 -49.92 18.13 -11.09
C LEU A 10 -49.61 16.91 -10.23
N LEU A 11 -49.04 15.86 -10.84
CA LEU A 11 -48.40 14.77 -10.12
C LEU A 11 -47.06 15.26 -9.55
N ALA A 12 -47.02 15.53 -8.25
CA ALA A 12 -45.79 15.72 -7.51
C ALA A 12 -45.08 14.35 -7.39
N LEU A 13 -43.98 14.17 -8.12
CA LEU A 13 -43.03 13.11 -7.85
C LEU A 13 -42.29 13.45 -6.55
N SER A 14 -42.75 12.89 -5.44
CA SER A 14 -41.99 12.87 -4.19
C SER A 14 -40.78 11.98 -4.38
N CYS A 15 -39.63 12.57 -4.71
CA CYS A 15 -38.36 11.89 -4.61
C CYS A 15 -38.07 11.71 -3.11
N GLU A 16 -38.29 10.50 -2.58
CA GLU A 16 -37.79 10.15 -1.26
C GLU A 16 -36.27 10.32 -1.28
N VAL A 17 -35.79 11.39 -0.66
CA VAL A 17 -34.38 11.52 -0.29
C VAL A 17 -34.16 10.49 0.80
N GLY A 18 -33.75 9.28 0.40
CA GLY A 18 -33.36 8.23 1.33
C GLY A 18 -32.32 8.80 2.30
N HIS A 19 -32.66 8.82 3.58
CA HIS A 19 -31.71 9.20 4.62
C HIS A 19 -30.61 8.15 4.63
N ALA A 20 -29.45 8.49 4.04
CA ALA A 20 -28.27 7.66 4.13
C ALA A 20 -27.90 7.54 5.62
N SER A 21 -27.84 6.31 6.14
CA SER A 21 -27.34 6.04 7.48
C SER A 21 -25.96 6.69 7.66
N PRO A 22 -25.66 7.25 8.85
CA PRO A 22 -24.34 7.78 9.11
C PRO A 22 -23.27 6.69 8.91
N PRO A 23 -22.09 7.04 8.37
CA PRO A 23 -21.05 6.06 8.10
C PRO A 23 -20.58 5.38 9.39
N ILE A 24 -20.17 4.12 9.26
CA ILE A 24 -19.54 3.35 10.34
C ILE A 24 -18.16 3.94 10.57
N ARG A 25 -17.90 4.46 11.76
CA ARG A 25 -16.56 4.96 12.10
C ARG A 25 -15.65 3.79 12.44
N VAL A 26 -14.52 3.71 11.75
CA VAL A 26 -13.56 2.61 11.88
C VAL A 26 -12.22 3.17 12.35
N ALA A 27 -11.78 2.75 13.54
CA ALA A 27 -10.45 3.05 14.02
C ALA A 27 -9.47 1.98 13.52
N VAL A 28 -8.48 2.37 12.71
CA VAL A 28 -7.37 1.49 12.34
C VAL A 28 -6.15 1.81 13.20
N THR A 29 -5.45 0.80 13.65
CA THR A 29 -4.25 0.98 14.48
C THR A 29 -3.07 1.50 13.66
N LEU A 30 -2.85 0.91 12.48
CA LEU A 30 -1.81 1.31 11.54
C LEU A 30 -2.41 2.06 10.35
N THR A 31 -1.74 3.14 9.95
CA THR A 31 -2.16 4.01 8.84
C THR A 31 -2.36 3.24 7.53
N ASP A 32 -1.53 2.23 7.26
CA ASP A 32 -1.56 1.45 6.01
C ASP A 32 -2.82 0.59 5.84
N PHE A 33 -3.63 0.42 6.89
CA PHE A 33 -4.91 -0.28 6.80
C PHE A 33 -6.04 0.62 6.27
N LEU A 34 -5.89 1.95 6.35
CA LEU A 34 -6.91 2.89 5.85
C LEU A 34 -7.32 2.61 4.41
N PRO A 35 -6.40 2.48 3.44
CA PRO A 35 -6.78 2.30 2.05
C PRO A 35 -7.51 0.99 1.77
N ILE A 36 -7.24 -0.07 2.56
CA ILE A 36 -7.96 -1.34 2.44
C ILE A 36 -9.37 -1.18 3.02
N VAL A 37 -9.49 -0.62 4.23
CA VAL A 37 -10.81 -0.40 4.87
C VAL A 37 -11.70 0.50 4.03
N GLU A 38 -11.16 1.60 3.50
CA GLU A 38 -11.87 2.54 2.63
C GLU A 38 -12.27 1.90 1.29
N ALA A 39 -11.42 1.06 0.69
CA ALA A 39 -11.75 0.36 -0.55
C ALA A 39 -12.93 -0.60 -0.38
N ILE A 40 -13.04 -1.26 0.79
CA ILE A 40 -14.09 -2.24 1.09
C ILE A 40 -15.37 -1.57 1.58
N GLY A 41 -15.26 -0.59 2.48
CA GLY A 41 -16.42 0.10 3.04
C GLY A 41 -17.01 1.19 2.13
N GLY A 42 -16.19 1.80 1.27
CA GLY A 42 -16.60 2.92 0.43
C GLY A 42 -17.25 4.04 1.24
N ASN A 43 -18.37 4.58 0.75
CA ASN A 43 -19.09 5.66 1.43
C ASN A 43 -19.81 5.22 2.72
N GLN A 44 -19.80 3.93 3.07
CA GLN A 44 -20.42 3.41 4.30
C GLN A 44 -19.50 3.50 5.51
N VAL A 45 -18.23 3.87 5.32
CA VAL A 45 -17.24 3.93 6.39
C VAL A 45 -16.58 5.30 6.46
N GLU A 46 -16.26 5.70 7.68
CA GLU A 46 -15.36 6.81 7.97
C GLU A 46 -14.18 6.24 8.75
N ALA A 47 -13.10 5.92 8.05
CA ALA A 47 -11.93 5.30 8.66
C ALA A 47 -10.92 6.37 9.12
N PHE A 48 -10.28 6.16 10.27
CA PHE A 48 -9.20 7.00 10.75
C PHE A 48 -8.13 6.17 11.45
N SER A 49 -6.87 6.61 11.36
CA SER A 49 -5.78 5.98 12.09
C SER A 49 -5.61 6.60 13.48
N ILE A 50 -5.27 5.75 14.46
CA ILE A 50 -4.92 6.21 15.81
C ILE A 50 -3.47 6.68 15.90
N MET A 51 -2.62 6.21 14.99
CA MET A 51 -1.23 6.63 14.89
C MET A 51 -1.11 7.82 13.93
N PRO A 52 -0.24 8.80 14.24
CA PRO A 52 0.16 9.78 13.25
C PRO A 52 0.84 9.10 12.04
N PRO A 53 0.71 9.70 10.85
CA PRO A 53 1.39 9.20 9.66
C PRO A 53 2.92 9.12 9.85
N GLY A 54 3.54 8.04 9.41
CA GLY A 54 4.99 7.85 9.50
C GLY A 54 5.54 7.57 10.91
N SER A 55 4.66 7.36 11.90
CA SER A 55 5.09 6.95 13.25
C SER A 55 5.55 5.48 13.26
N ASP A 56 6.57 5.19 14.04
CA ASP A 56 7.03 3.83 14.31
C ASP A 56 6.07 3.15 15.30
N PRO A 57 5.41 2.03 14.92
CA PRO A 57 4.48 1.32 15.79
C PRO A 57 5.12 0.74 17.05
N HIS A 58 6.44 0.52 17.08
CA HIS A 58 7.16 0.03 18.26
C HIS A 58 7.41 1.12 19.30
N SER A 59 7.35 2.39 18.91
CA SER A 59 7.55 3.54 19.79
C SER A 59 6.25 4.08 20.40
N VAL A 60 5.08 3.55 19.98
CA VAL A 60 3.78 4.09 20.38
C VAL A 60 3.49 3.81 21.85
N SER A 61 3.22 4.88 22.60
CA SER A 61 2.68 4.80 23.95
C SER A 61 1.18 5.04 23.94
N LEU A 62 0.42 4.11 24.52
CA LEU A 62 -1.03 4.23 24.62
C LEU A 62 -1.41 5.26 25.68
N ASN A 63 -2.17 6.29 25.30
CA ASN A 63 -2.67 7.30 26.22
C ASN A 63 -4.21 7.33 26.25
N THR A 64 -4.78 8.04 27.22
CA THR A 64 -6.23 8.14 27.42
C THR A 64 -6.97 8.70 26.21
N GLU A 65 -6.35 9.65 25.48
CA GLU A 65 -6.93 10.24 24.28
C GLU A 65 -7.11 9.20 23.17
N ILE A 66 -6.08 8.39 22.90
CA ILE A 66 -6.15 7.30 21.92
C ILE A 66 -7.24 6.31 22.30
N ILE A 67 -7.27 5.86 23.56
CA ILE A 67 -8.29 4.91 24.04
C ILE A 67 -9.70 5.48 23.85
N GLN A 68 -9.90 6.76 24.17
CA GLN A 68 -11.20 7.41 24.04
C GLN A 68 -11.62 7.56 22.58
N ARG A 69 -10.71 7.95 21.69
CA ARG A 69 -10.98 8.04 20.25
C ARG A 69 -11.41 6.69 19.65
N VAL A 70 -10.76 5.59 20.04
CA VAL A 70 -11.14 4.23 19.60
C VAL A 70 -12.45 3.78 20.24
N ARG A 71 -12.70 4.15 21.49
CA ARG A 71 -13.97 3.87 22.19
C ARG A 71 -15.17 4.48 21.44
N GLU A 72 -15.01 5.66 20.84
CA GLU A 72 -16.03 6.37 20.07
C GLU A 72 -16.23 5.85 18.64
N ALA A 73 -15.31 5.06 18.10
CA ALA A 73 -15.51 4.37 16.82
C ALA A 73 -16.43 3.16 16.99
N GLN A 74 -17.14 2.71 15.96
CA GLN A 74 -17.96 1.49 16.04
C GLN A 74 -17.10 0.22 15.93
N LEU A 75 -16.01 0.27 15.17
CA LEU A 75 -15.15 -0.87 14.85
C LEU A 75 -13.67 -0.51 15.04
N ALA A 76 -12.88 -1.46 15.56
CA ALA A 76 -11.42 -1.37 15.59
C ALA A 76 -10.76 -2.40 14.64
N VAL A 77 -9.75 -1.98 13.89
CA VAL A 77 -8.95 -2.82 12.98
C VAL A 77 -7.52 -2.81 13.48
N TYR A 78 -7.07 -3.97 13.99
CA TYR A 78 -5.71 -4.19 14.48
C TYR A 78 -4.85 -4.80 13.38
N ALA A 79 -3.55 -4.54 13.38
CA ALA A 79 -2.64 -5.22 12.46
C ALA A 79 -2.32 -6.63 12.97
N ASN A 80 -1.81 -6.73 14.19
CA ASN A 80 -1.58 -7.98 14.89
C ASN A 80 -1.41 -7.70 16.38
N SER A 81 -2.51 -7.77 17.14
CA SER A 81 -2.48 -7.42 18.55
C SER A 81 -1.67 -8.39 19.41
N ALA A 82 -1.27 -9.55 18.88
CA ALA A 82 -0.38 -10.48 19.57
C ALA A 82 1.10 -10.10 19.40
N SER A 83 1.43 -9.29 18.39
CA SER A 83 2.81 -8.88 18.08
C SER A 83 3.12 -7.44 18.49
N LEU A 84 2.11 -6.55 18.53
CA LEU A 84 2.30 -5.14 18.88
C LEU A 84 1.77 -4.83 20.28
N ALA A 85 2.66 -4.41 21.19
CA ALA A 85 2.31 -4.18 22.60
C ALA A 85 1.19 -3.14 22.80
N PHE A 86 1.25 -2.01 22.07
CA PHE A 86 0.20 -1.00 22.18
C PHE A 86 -1.17 -1.49 21.67
N GLU A 87 -1.18 -2.36 20.65
CA GLU A 87 -2.40 -2.99 20.15
C GLU A 87 -2.97 -4.00 21.17
N HIS A 88 -2.10 -4.82 21.77
CA HIS A 88 -2.46 -5.73 22.86
C HIS A 88 -3.17 -4.97 23.99
N ASP A 89 -2.54 -3.89 24.47
CA ASP A 89 -3.05 -3.11 25.60
C ASP A 89 -4.36 -2.38 25.24
N LEU A 90 -4.44 -1.83 24.03
CA LEU A 90 -5.66 -1.21 23.52
C LEU A 90 -6.82 -2.21 23.42
N LYS A 91 -6.56 -3.41 22.86
CA LYS A 91 -7.56 -4.48 22.73
C LYS A 91 -8.03 -4.97 24.10
N LYS A 92 -7.11 -5.10 25.06
CA LYS A 92 -7.44 -5.43 26.45
C LYS A 92 -8.30 -4.34 27.11
N ALA A 93 -7.97 -3.07 26.93
CA ALA A 93 -8.72 -1.94 27.48
C ALA A 93 -10.14 -1.80 26.87
N LEU A 94 -10.34 -2.31 25.66
CA LEU A 94 -11.59 -2.23 24.90
C LEU A 94 -12.12 -3.62 24.51
N ALA A 95 -12.06 -4.60 25.41
CA ALA A 95 -12.36 -6.01 25.12
C ALA A 95 -13.74 -6.28 24.49
N ALA A 96 -14.74 -5.42 24.74
CA ALA A 96 -16.08 -5.55 24.17
C ALA A 96 -16.27 -4.82 22.81
N LYS A 97 -15.23 -4.16 22.29
CA LYS A 97 -15.26 -3.44 21.01
C LYS A 97 -15.30 -4.45 19.86
N PRO A 98 -16.30 -4.38 18.95
CA PRO A 98 -16.22 -5.10 17.69
C PRO A 98 -14.89 -4.82 17.00
N SER A 99 -14.20 -5.87 16.58
CA SER A 99 -12.86 -5.73 16.02
C SER A 99 -12.48 -6.82 15.04
N VAL A 100 -11.49 -6.52 14.20
CA VAL A 100 -10.81 -7.44 13.29
C VAL A 100 -9.31 -7.37 13.54
N ASP A 101 -8.63 -8.52 13.47
CA ASP A 101 -7.23 -8.70 13.85
C ASP A 101 -6.64 -9.95 13.16
N TRP A 102 -5.37 -10.27 13.45
CA TRP A 102 -4.61 -11.38 12.87
C TRP A 102 -5.36 -12.71 12.75
N PRO A 103 -6.05 -13.25 13.78
CA PRO A 103 -6.72 -14.54 13.67
C PRO A 103 -7.76 -14.58 12.54
N GLN A 104 -8.49 -13.47 12.32
CA GLN A 104 -9.45 -13.36 11.23
C GLN A 104 -8.76 -13.24 9.87
N TYR A 105 -7.62 -12.54 9.79
CA TYR A 105 -6.83 -12.48 8.55
C TYR A 105 -6.28 -13.85 8.18
N GLU A 106 -5.75 -14.60 9.15
CA GLU A 106 -5.17 -15.93 8.96
C GLU A 106 -6.22 -16.94 8.46
N GLN A 107 -7.43 -16.89 9.02
CA GLN A 107 -8.59 -17.67 8.55
C GLN A 107 -8.95 -17.37 7.10
N GLN A 108 -8.72 -16.13 6.64
CA GLN A 108 -8.95 -15.71 5.26
C GLN A 108 -7.75 -15.96 4.32
N GLY A 109 -6.68 -16.57 4.85
CA GLY A 109 -5.51 -16.98 4.08
C GLY A 109 -4.25 -16.13 4.30
N ALA A 110 -4.26 -15.14 5.20
CA ALA A 110 -3.06 -14.35 5.49
C ALA A 110 -1.96 -15.23 6.08
N ARG A 111 -0.70 -14.94 5.75
CA ARG A 111 0.49 -15.66 6.23
C ARG A 111 1.61 -14.69 6.57
N LEU A 112 2.31 -14.98 7.67
CA LEU A 112 3.61 -14.39 7.93
C LEU A 112 4.65 -15.21 7.18
N LEU A 113 5.43 -14.55 6.33
CA LEU A 113 6.40 -15.19 5.46
C LEU A 113 7.80 -15.12 6.05
N ASP A 114 8.62 -16.09 5.69
CA ASP A 114 10.03 -16.13 6.06
C ASP A 114 10.87 -15.28 5.10
N PHE A 115 11.78 -14.50 5.66
CA PHE A 115 12.82 -13.78 4.94
C PHE A 115 14.18 -14.04 5.59
N PRO A 116 15.31 -13.76 4.91
CA PRO A 116 16.63 -13.97 5.50
C PRO A 116 16.78 -13.27 6.85
N GLY A 117 17.04 -14.06 7.89
CA GLY A 117 17.19 -13.55 9.27
C GLY A 117 15.87 -13.14 9.94
N MET A 118 14.72 -13.36 9.31
CA MET A 118 13.40 -12.98 9.83
C MET A 118 12.36 -14.08 9.55
N PRO A 119 12.31 -15.15 10.37
CA PRO A 119 11.26 -16.16 10.26
C PRO A 119 9.91 -15.59 10.70
N SER A 120 8.83 -15.96 10.00
CA SER A 120 7.46 -15.51 10.28
C SER A 120 7.37 -13.99 10.49
N ASN A 121 7.87 -13.21 9.53
CA ASN A 121 8.05 -11.77 9.63
C ASN A 121 6.73 -11.03 9.94
N PRO A 122 6.57 -10.42 11.13
CA PRO A 122 5.34 -9.72 11.49
C PRO A 122 5.25 -8.29 10.93
N HIS A 123 6.33 -7.76 10.35
CA HIS A 123 6.40 -6.38 9.91
C HIS A 123 5.92 -6.23 8.47
N GLY A 124 5.03 -5.28 8.20
CA GLY A 124 4.64 -4.93 6.82
C GLY A 124 3.86 -6.01 6.07
N PHE A 125 3.42 -7.10 6.72
CA PHE A 125 2.77 -8.23 6.06
C PHE A 125 1.53 -7.80 5.26
N TRP A 126 0.85 -6.73 5.67
CA TRP A 126 -0.32 -6.15 5.00
C TRP A 126 -0.02 -5.59 3.61
N LEU A 127 1.25 -5.37 3.26
CA LEU A 127 1.65 -4.89 1.94
C LEU A 127 1.71 -6.01 0.90
N ASP A 128 1.80 -7.27 1.32
CA ASP A 128 1.74 -8.41 0.41
C ASP A 128 0.34 -8.55 -0.19
N TYR A 129 0.26 -8.85 -1.49
CA TYR A 129 -1.02 -8.92 -2.19
C TYR A 129 -1.95 -10.03 -1.66
N ASP A 130 -1.42 -11.19 -1.27
CA ASP A 130 -2.25 -12.28 -0.71
C ASP A 130 -2.77 -11.89 0.68
N ASN A 131 -1.92 -11.27 1.49
CA ASN A 131 -2.31 -10.78 2.81
C ASN A 131 -3.31 -9.62 2.74
N ALA A 132 -3.15 -8.67 1.81
CA ALA A 132 -4.10 -7.59 1.61
C ALA A 132 -5.48 -8.11 1.21
N VAL A 133 -5.55 -9.14 0.37
CA VAL A 133 -6.80 -9.85 0.03
C VAL A 133 -7.42 -10.51 1.25
N ALA A 134 -6.64 -11.18 2.09
CA ALA A 134 -7.13 -11.81 3.31
C ALA A 134 -7.64 -10.78 4.33
N ILE A 135 -6.93 -9.68 4.51
CA ILE A 135 -7.37 -8.53 5.33
C ILE A 135 -8.68 -7.96 4.79
N ALA A 136 -8.77 -7.71 3.48
CA ALA A 136 -9.97 -7.19 2.84
C ALA A 136 -11.20 -8.09 3.07
N ARG A 137 -11.05 -9.41 2.97
CA ARG A 137 -12.14 -10.38 3.26
C ARG A 137 -12.58 -10.33 4.72
N ALA A 138 -11.63 -10.27 5.66
CA ALA A 138 -11.93 -10.19 7.08
C ALA A 138 -12.64 -8.87 7.44
N VAL A 139 -12.15 -7.75 6.90
CA VAL A 139 -12.76 -6.42 7.06
C VAL A 139 -14.18 -6.43 6.49
N ALA A 140 -14.40 -6.98 5.29
CA ALA A 140 -15.73 -7.09 4.69
C ALA A 140 -16.72 -7.82 5.59
N SER A 141 -16.32 -8.98 6.14
CA SER A 141 -17.16 -9.78 7.06
C SER A 141 -17.57 -8.99 8.30
N VAL A 142 -16.63 -8.26 8.91
CA VAL A 142 -16.91 -7.49 10.13
C VAL A 142 -17.69 -6.21 9.83
N LEU A 143 -17.51 -5.57 8.68
CA LEU A 143 -18.32 -4.42 8.27
C LEU A 143 -19.78 -4.80 8.07
N VAL A 144 -20.07 -5.93 7.42
CA VAL A 144 -21.45 -6.44 7.26
C VAL A 144 -22.08 -6.72 8.63
N THR A 145 -21.35 -7.38 9.52
CA THR A 145 -21.81 -7.65 10.90
C THR A 145 -22.04 -6.36 11.69
N SER A 146 -21.32 -5.29 11.34
CA SER A 146 -21.44 -3.95 11.96
C SER A 146 -22.51 -3.06 11.31
N GLY A 147 -23.31 -3.59 10.38
CA GLY A 147 -24.46 -2.91 9.78
C GLY A 147 -24.23 -2.28 8.40
N ALA A 148 -23.11 -2.57 7.74
CA ALA A 148 -22.91 -2.15 6.34
C ALA A 148 -23.80 -2.97 5.39
N ASP A 149 -24.26 -2.35 4.30
CA ASP A 149 -24.97 -3.03 3.21
C ASP A 149 -24.07 -4.10 2.57
N GLU A 150 -24.50 -5.36 2.71
CA GLU A 150 -23.78 -6.54 2.24
C GLU A 150 -23.54 -6.51 0.73
N LYS A 151 -24.48 -6.02 -0.08
CA LYS A 151 -24.33 -5.98 -1.54
C LYS A 151 -23.25 -4.98 -1.94
N VAL A 152 -23.24 -3.81 -1.29
CA VAL A 152 -22.21 -2.79 -1.53
C VAL A 152 -20.84 -3.29 -1.09
N VAL A 153 -20.72 -3.88 0.10
CA VAL A 153 -19.46 -4.46 0.59
C VAL A 153 -18.98 -5.59 -0.32
N ALA A 154 -19.86 -6.48 -0.76
CA ALA A 154 -19.51 -7.58 -1.66
C ALA A 154 -19.02 -7.07 -3.03
N ALA A 155 -19.69 -6.06 -3.61
CA ALA A 155 -19.26 -5.45 -4.87
C ALA A 155 -17.89 -4.76 -4.74
N ASN A 156 -17.67 -4.02 -3.66
CA ASN A 156 -16.39 -3.38 -3.37
C ASN A 156 -15.26 -4.40 -3.19
N LEU A 157 -15.53 -5.47 -2.44
CA LEU A 157 -14.58 -6.55 -2.23
C LEU A 157 -14.23 -7.24 -3.55
N ALA A 158 -15.23 -7.59 -4.36
CA ALA A 158 -15.02 -8.22 -5.68
C ALA A 158 -14.11 -7.36 -6.57
N ARG A 159 -14.37 -6.05 -6.65
CA ARG A 159 -13.52 -5.11 -7.37
C ARG A 159 -12.10 -5.08 -6.81
N PHE A 160 -11.93 -4.98 -5.49
CA PHE A 160 -10.59 -4.96 -4.88
C PHE A 160 -9.79 -6.23 -5.20
N LEU A 161 -10.43 -7.40 -5.13
CA LEU A 161 -9.82 -8.69 -5.49
C LEU A 161 -9.35 -8.72 -6.95
N GLU A 162 -10.21 -8.28 -7.88
CA GLU A 162 -9.91 -8.23 -9.31
C GLU A 162 -8.74 -7.28 -9.61
N GLU A 163 -8.76 -6.09 -9.01
CA GLU A 163 -7.72 -5.08 -9.20
C GLU A 163 -6.36 -5.53 -8.63
N VAL A 164 -6.34 -6.16 -7.44
CA VAL A 164 -5.11 -6.74 -6.86
C VAL A 164 -4.56 -7.85 -7.75
N HIS A 165 -5.43 -8.72 -8.28
CA HIS A 165 -5.02 -9.77 -9.20
C HIS A 165 -4.43 -9.19 -10.50
N ALA A 166 -5.15 -8.26 -11.15
CA ALA A 166 -4.69 -7.63 -12.38
C ALA A 166 -3.36 -6.89 -12.20
N GLN A 167 -3.19 -6.22 -11.06
CA GLN A 167 -1.94 -5.53 -10.75
C GLN A 167 -0.78 -6.50 -10.51
N ARG A 168 -1.02 -7.65 -9.85
CA ARG A 168 0.00 -8.70 -9.70
C ARG A 168 0.52 -9.16 -11.06
N GLU A 169 -0.38 -9.55 -11.95
CA GLU A 169 -0.01 -10.02 -13.29
C GLU A 169 0.78 -8.95 -14.06
N ALA A 170 0.27 -7.72 -14.08
CA ALA A 170 0.94 -6.61 -14.76
C ALA A 170 2.36 -6.34 -14.22
N VAL A 171 2.56 -6.41 -12.91
CA VAL A 171 3.87 -6.21 -12.28
C VAL A 171 4.83 -7.36 -12.61
N LEU A 172 4.38 -8.61 -12.50
CA LEU A 172 5.21 -9.78 -12.81
C LEU A 172 5.59 -9.82 -14.29
N ASP A 173 4.67 -9.49 -15.19
CA ASP A 173 4.95 -9.36 -16.62
C ASP A 173 5.95 -8.22 -16.89
N ALA A 174 5.80 -7.07 -16.23
CA ALA A 174 6.73 -5.97 -16.38
C ALA A 174 8.15 -6.33 -15.94
N MET A 175 8.30 -7.07 -14.84
CA MET A 175 9.61 -7.54 -14.36
C MET A 175 10.19 -8.66 -15.23
N ARG A 176 9.35 -9.56 -15.74
CA ARG A 176 9.77 -10.59 -16.70
C ARG A 176 10.28 -9.97 -18.00
N ASN A 177 9.55 -8.99 -18.54
CA ASN A 177 9.89 -8.31 -19.80
C ASN A 177 11.17 -7.46 -19.69
N SER A 178 11.51 -6.97 -18.49
CA SER A 178 12.79 -6.29 -18.25
C SER A 178 13.92 -7.23 -17.81
N GLY A 179 13.68 -8.54 -17.79
CA GLY A 179 14.66 -9.55 -17.38
C GLY A 179 15.05 -9.46 -15.90
N ASN A 180 14.20 -8.85 -15.06
CA ASN A 180 14.49 -8.65 -13.63
C ASN A 180 13.70 -9.59 -12.72
N LEU A 181 12.79 -10.40 -13.27
CA LEU A 181 12.07 -11.39 -12.49
C LEU A 181 13.06 -12.36 -11.84
N GLY A 182 13.00 -12.47 -10.51
CA GLY A 182 13.93 -13.28 -9.72
C GLY A 182 15.24 -12.58 -9.33
N ASP A 183 15.46 -11.33 -9.76
CA ASP A 183 16.64 -10.57 -9.33
C ASP A 183 16.66 -10.45 -7.80
N THR A 184 17.85 -10.60 -7.23
CA THR A 184 18.07 -10.45 -5.80
C THR A 184 18.24 -8.99 -5.43
N VAL A 185 17.56 -8.54 -4.36
CA VAL A 185 17.70 -7.21 -3.78
C VAL A 185 17.87 -7.28 -2.27
N VAL A 186 18.31 -6.19 -1.67
CA VAL A 186 18.43 -6.03 -0.22
C VAL A 186 17.23 -5.24 0.29
N ALA A 187 16.50 -5.79 1.26
CA ALA A 187 15.50 -5.03 2.00
C ALA A 187 16.18 -4.21 3.11
N VAL A 188 15.92 -2.91 3.19
CA VAL A 188 16.54 -2.09 4.24
C VAL A 188 15.96 -2.39 5.63
N VAL A 189 14.66 -2.67 5.70
CA VAL A 189 13.94 -3.09 6.91
C VAL A 189 13.01 -4.27 6.60
N PRO A 190 12.68 -5.15 7.56
CA PRO A 190 11.83 -6.32 7.38
C PRO A 190 10.53 -6.06 6.62
N GLY A 191 9.83 -4.98 6.91
CA GLY A 191 8.51 -4.71 6.32
C GLY A 191 8.53 -4.56 4.81
N VAL A 192 9.60 -3.99 4.23
CA VAL A 192 9.69 -3.78 2.78
C VAL A 192 9.92 -5.09 2.01
N ALA A 193 10.29 -6.17 2.69
CA ALA A 193 10.50 -7.48 2.08
C ALA A 193 9.22 -8.03 1.40
N TYR A 194 8.05 -7.76 1.97
CA TYR A 194 6.76 -8.10 1.36
C TYR A 194 6.49 -7.29 0.08
N THR A 195 6.90 -6.02 0.05
CA THR A 195 6.82 -5.20 -1.17
C THR A 195 7.74 -5.74 -2.26
N VAL A 196 8.97 -6.16 -1.91
CA VAL A 196 9.91 -6.79 -2.83
C VAL A 196 9.32 -8.07 -3.44
N ARG A 197 8.72 -8.92 -2.60
CA ARG A 197 8.07 -10.17 -3.03
C ARG A 197 6.98 -9.93 -4.08
N ASN A 198 6.13 -8.91 -3.90
CA ASN A 198 5.07 -8.57 -4.86
C ASN A 198 5.62 -8.28 -6.27
N LEU A 199 6.88 -7.89 -6.39
CA LEU A 199 7.56 -7.63 -7.66
C LEU A 199 8.15 -8.89 -8.31
N GLY A 200 8.04 -10.05 -7.65
CA GLY A 200 8.71 -11.28 -8.10
C GLY A 200 10.22 -11.23 -7.96
N LEU A 201 10.75 -10.38 -7.08
CA LEU A 201 12.17 -10.26 -6.74
C LEU A 201 12.50 -11.12 -5.52
N ALA A 202 13.75 -11.56 -5.41
CA ALA A 202 14.25 -12.27 -4.25
C ALA A 202 14.83 -11.31 -3.20
N VAL A 203 14.56 -11.57 -1.91
CA VAL A 203 15.20 -10.84 -0.81
C VAL A 203 16.48 -11.60 -0.45
N GLY A 204 17.64 -11.03 -0.75
CA GLY A 204 18.95 -11.63 -0.45
C GLY A 204 19.42 -11.38 0.99
N GLY A 205 18.87 -10.35 1.64
CA GLY A 205 19.17 -10.00 3.01
C GLY A 205 18.34 -8.81 3.49
N ILE A 206 18.25 -8.67 4.81
CA ILE A 206 17.64 -7.52 5.48
C ILE A 206 18.75 -6.74 6.20
N LEU A 207 18.91 -5.47 5.87
CA LEU A 207 19.99 -4.62 6.40
C LEU A 207 19.82 -4.32 7.89
N LEU A 208 18.61 -3.95 8.30
CA LEU A 208 18.24 -3.64 9.68
C LEU A 208 17.11 -4.56 10.12
N PRO A 209 17.41 -5.79 10.58
CA PRO A 209 16.38 -6.76 10.94
C PRO A 209 15.56 -6.34 12.17
N ASP A 210 16.08 -5.46 13.02
CA ASP A 210 15.38 -4.90 14.17
C ASP A 210 14.88 -3.47 13.86
N GLU A 211 13.63 -3.36 13.44
CA GLU A 211 12.99 -2.06 13.12
C GLU A 211 12.91 -1.14 14.34
N GLY A 212 12.85 -1.68 15.56
CA GLY A 212 12.65 -0.91 16.79
C GLY A 212 13.92 -0.30 17.37
N SER A 213 15.10 -0.86 17.08
CA SER A 213 16.38 -0.29 17.55
C SER A 213 17.07 0.60 16.51
N GLY A 214 16.75 0.44 15.22
CA GLY A 214 17.44 1.13 14.13
C GLY A 214 18.93 0.81 14.05
N GLN A 215 19.39 -0.24 14.76
CA GLN A 215 20.78 -0.65 14.80
C GLN A 215 21.05 -1.72 13.76
N ALA A 216 22.05 -1.45 12.92
CA ALA A 216 22.66 -2.47 12.11
C ALA A 216 23.68 -3.23 12.96
N ASP A 217 23.56 -4.55 13.04
CA ASP A 217 24.66 -5.34 13.57
C ASP A 217 25.82 -5.32 12.55
N ALA A 218 27.06 -5.25 13.05
CA ALA A 218 28.25 -5.11 12.20
C ALA A 218 28.42 -6.27 11.21
N LYS A 219 27.93 -7.46 11.57
CA LYS A 219 28.01 -8.65 10.73
C LYS A 219 27.06 -8.52 9.53
N SER A 220 25.81 -8.13 9.74
CA SER A 220 24.82 -7.87 8.70
C SER A 220 25.30 -6.78 7.74
N LEU A 221 25.90 -5.70 8.25
CA LEU A 221 26.52 -4.68 7.38
C LEU A 221 27.59 -5.25 6.47
N MET A 222 28.52 -6.03 7.03
CA MET A 222 29.59 -6.64 6.25
C MET A 222 29.07 -7.64 5.23
N GLU A 223 28.07 -8.45 5.59
CA GLU A 223 27.44 -9.44 4.72
C GLU A 223 26.70 -8.77 3.55
N ILE A 224 25.91 -7.72 3.84
CA ILE A 224 25.20 -6.93 2.83
C ILE A 224 26.19 -6.17 1.93
N ASN A 225 27.21 -5.52 2.50
CA ASN A 225 28.23 -4.83 1.72
C ASN A 225 28.94 -5.78 0.73
N ARG A 226 29.28 -6.99 1.20
CA ARG A 226 29.89 -8.03 0.35
C ARG A 226 28.90 -8.55 -0.70
N LEU A 227 27.63 -8.70 -0.36
CA LEU A 227 26.58 -9.14 -1.29
C LEU A 227 26.42 -8.15 -2.43
N LEU A 228 26.30 -6.85 -2.11
CA LEU A 228 26.17 -5.77 -3.08
C LEU A 228 27.45 -5.60 -3.91
N GLY A 229 28.63 -5.52 -3.27
CA GLY A 229 29.91 -5.30 -3.95
C GLY A 229 30.35 -6.46 -4.86
N LYS A 230 29.77 -7.65 -4.72
CA LYS A 230 29.96 -8.78 -5.65
C LYS A 230 28.88 -8.89 -6.73
N GLY A 231 27.95 -7.94 -6.80
CA GLY A 231 26.80 -7.99 -7.70
C GLY A 231 25.78 -9.07 -7.35
N GLY A 232 25.83 -9.64 -6.13
CA GLY A 232 24.90 -10.68 -5.68
C GLY A 232 23.51 -10.13 -5.32
N ALA A 233 23.39 -8.82 -5.16
CA ALA A 233 22.12 -8.10 -5.11
C ALA A 233 22.21 -6.83 -5.96
N ARG A 234 21.13 -6.48 -6.66
CA ARG A 234 21.14 -5.38 -7.65
C ARG A 234 20.89 -4.00 -7.06
N LEU A 235 20.11 -3.92 -5.98
CA LEU A 235 19.80 -2.66 -5.31
C LEU A 235 19.39 -2.89 -3.86
N LEU A 236 19.27 -1.80 -3.12
CA LEU A 236 18.59 -1.74 -1.82
C LEU A 236 17.18 -1.17 -2.00
N VAL A 237 16.19 -1.70 -1.27
CA VAL A 237 14.84 -1.16 -1.23
C VAL A 237 14.59 -0.58 0.16
N CYS A 238 14.26 0.70 0.24
CA CYS A 238 14.08 1.44 1.48
C CYS A 238 12.71 2.13 1.50
N PRO A 239 11.95 2.06 2.61
CA PRO A 239 10.84 2.96 2.84
C PRO A 239 11.24 4.43 2.66
N ILE A 240 10.51 5.19 1.84
CA ILE A 240 10.73 6.61 1.60
C ILE A 240 10.64 7.44 2.89
N GLY A 241 9.80 7.03 3.85
CA GLY A 241 9.71 7.66 5.17
C GLY A 241 10.99 7.51 5.99
N LEU A 242 11.82 6.51 5.70
CA LEU A 242 13.09 6.25 6.37
C LEU A 242 14.29 6.82 5.61
N ARG A 243 14.09 7.48 4.47
CA ARG A 243 15.17 8.02 3.63
C ARG A 243 16.15 8.91 4.39
N HIS A 244 15.62 9.74 5.29
CA HIS A 244 16.40 10.69 6.10
C HIS A 244 16.56 10.21 7.55
N ALA A 245 16.19 8.97 7.83
CA ALA A 245 16.46 8.32 9.11
C ALA A 245 17.75 7.48 9.00
N LYS A 246 18.22 6.96 10.14
CA LYS A 246 19.45 6.17 10.20
C LYS A 246 19.48 5.02 9.19
N ALA A 247 18.34 4.37 8.97
CA ALA A 247 18.17 3.32 7.98
C ALA A 247 18.47 3.78 6.54
N GLY A 248 17.92 4.91 6.12
CA GLY A 248 18.18 5.49 4.81
C GLY A 248 19.62 5.98 4.64
N GLU A 249 20.19 6.58 5.69
CA GLU A 249 21.61 7.02 5.68
C GLU A 249 22.58 5.85 5.47
N ILE A 250 22.39 4.75 6.20
CA ILE A 250 23.22 3.54 6.05
C ILE A 250 23.03 2.94 4.66
N ALA A 251 21.80 2.90 4.15
CA ALA A 251 21.51 2.36 2.82
C ALA A 251 22.19 3.17 1.70
N GLU A 252 22.16 4.51 1.77
CA GLU A 252 22.84 5.39 0.81
C GLU A 252 24.37 5.27 0.90
N GLN A 253 24.92 5.11 2.11
CA GLN A 253 26.35 4.86 2.29
C GLN A 253 26.77 3.55 1.62
N LEU A 254 26.04 2.45 1.86
CA LEU A 254 26.32 1.17 1.21
C LEU A 254 26.15 1.23 -0.31
N ALA A 255 25.14 1.94 -0.80
CA ALA A 255 24.96 2.17 -2.23
C ALA A 255 26.17 2.88 -2.84
N THR A 256 26.67 3.92 -2.16
CA THR A 256 27.88 4.67 -2.58
C THR A 256 29.12 3.78 -2.58
N ASP A 257 29.32 2.99 -1.52
CA ASP A 257 30.52 2.16 -1.35
C ASP A 257 30.60 0.98 -2.32
N THR A 258 29.44 0.50 -2.80
CA THR A 258 29.33 -0.71 -3.64
C THR A 258 28.96 -0.44 -5.08
N GLY A 259 28.61 0.81 -5.43
CA GLY A 259 28.05 1.17 -6.74
C GLY A 259 26.59 0.73 -6.94
N ALA A 260 25.95 0.19 -5.89
CA ALA A 260 24.53 -0.11 -5.90
C ALA A 260 23.68 1.18 -5.84
N ARG A 261 22.36 1.03 -5.87
CA ARG A 261 21.40 2.15 -5.75
C ARG A 261 20.31 1.81 -4.74
N VAL A 262 19.62 2.85 -4.26
CA VAL A 262 18.47 2.71 -3.37
C VAL A 262 17.18 3.03 -4.11
N ALA A 263 16.21 2.11 -4.07
CA ALA A 263 14.83 2.35 -4.48
C ALA A 263 13.98 2.74 -3.27
N TYR A 264 13.33 3.91 -3.35
CA TYR A 264 12.51 4.44 -2.25
C TYR A 264 11.02 4.16 -2.43
N THR A 265 10.52 3.14 -1.71
CA THR A 265 9.13 2.66 -1.78
C THR A 265 8.26 3.26 -0.68
N ARG A 266 6.94 3.26 -0.87
CA ARG A 266 5.96 3.68 0.13
C ARG A 266 5.66 2.54 1.10
N PHE A 267 5.67 2.91 2.38
CA PHE A 267 5.45 2.10 3.57
C PHE A 267 5.06 3.08 4.70
N LEU A 268 4.03 2.79 5.50
CA LEU A 268 3.63 3.55 6.71
C LEU A 268 3.34 5.06 6.56
N GLN A 269 3.26 5.61 5.36
CA GLN A 269 2.99 7.05 5.19
C GLN A 269 1.49 7.30 5.08
N THR A 270 1.02 8.49 5.46
CA THR A 270 -0.09 9.21 4.82
C THR A 270 0.27 10.69 4.73
N GLY A 271 -0.07 11.27 3.57
CA GLY A 271 0.26 12.63 3.18
C GLY A 271 -0.18 12.78 1.73
N GLY A 272 -1.46 13.06 1.54
CA GLY A 272 -2.12 13.14 0.23
C GLY A 272 -3.52 12.57 0.30
N THR A 273 -4.53 13.40 0.04
CA THR A 273 -5.96 13.12 0.30
C THR A 273 -6.63 12.10 -0.63
N LYS A 274 -5.87 11.25 -1.35
CA LYS A 274 -6.39 10.29 -2.36
C LYS A 274 -5.48 9.08 -2.61
N ARG A 275 -4.86 8.48 -1.59
CA ARG A 275 -4.02 7.28 -1.80
C ARG A 275 -4.82 6.00 -1.64
N THR A 276 -4.54 5.01 -2.49
CA THR A 276 -5.15 3.69 -2.46
C THR A 276 -4.06 2.63 -2.27
N PHE A 277 -4.42 1.45 -1.75
CA PHE A 277 -3.50 0.32 -1.61
C PHE A 277 -2.79 0.01 -2.94
N LEU A 278 -3.59 -0.08 -4.01
CA LEU A 278 -3.10 -0.34 -5.37
C LEU A 278 -2.21 0.77 -5.91
N GLY A 279 -2.55 2.04 -5.64
CA GLY A 279 -1.75 3.18 -6.05
C GLY A 279 -0.37 3.21 -5.41
N ASP A 280 -0.27 2.86 -4.12
CA ASP A 280 1.01 2.77 -3.42
C ASP A 280 1.81 1.53 -3.88
N ALA A 281 1.16 0.40 -4.09
CA ALA A 281 1.81 -0.78 -4.65
C ALA A 281 2.29 -0.57 -6.10
N ALA A 282 1.55 0.18 -6.92
CA ALA A 282 1.95 0.54 -8.29
C ALA A 282 3.14 1.51 -8.28
N TYR A 283 3.14 2.49 -7.37
CA TYR A 283 4.29 3.36 -7.14
C TYR A 283 5.54 2.53 -6.78
N ASN A 284 5.40 1.57 -5.88
CA ASN A 284 6.51 0.71 -5.44
C ASN A 284 7.09 -0.10 -6.60
N ALA A 285 6.24 -0.65 -7.46
CA ALA A 285 6.68 -1.37 -8.66
C ALA A 285 7.41 -0.46 -9.65
N VAL A 286 6.84 0.71 -9.95
CA VAL A 286 7.41 1.66 -10.92
C VAL A 286 8.77 2.18 -10.45
N VAL A 287 8.88 2.61 -9.19
CA VAL A 287 10.15 3.13 -8.66
C VAL A 287 11.22 2.06 -8.63
N THR A 288 10.90 0.85 -8.15
CA THR A 288 11.88 -0.25 -8.08
C THR A 288 12.36 -0.64 -9.47
N LYS A 289 11.44 -0.80 -10.43
CA LYS A 289 11.78 -1.12 -11.83
C LYS A 289 12.64 -0.02 -12.48
N ALA A 290 12.31 1.25 -12.24
CA ALA A 290 13.08 2.37 -12.78
C ALA A 290 14.53 2.38 -12.25
N VAL A 291 14.72 2.10 -10.96
CA VAL A 291 16.08 2.00 -10.38
C VAL A 291 16.83 0.78 -10.94
N LEU A 292 16.17 -0.38 -11.08
CA LEU A 292 16.76 -1.57 -11.70
C LEU A 292 17.23 -1.32 -13.14
N ALA A 293 16.54 -0.48 -13.91
CA ALA A 293 16.93 -0.12 -15.27
C ALA A 293 18.20 0.74 -15.34
N HIS A 294 18.60 1.40 -14.24
CA HIS A 294 19.80 2.24 -14.15
C HIS A 294 20.98 1.55 -13.44
N VAL A 295 20.79 0.31 -12.98
CA VAL A 295 21.85 -0.56 -12.50
C VAL A 295 22.28 -1.42 -13.70
N GLU A 296 23.22 -0.96 -14.52
CA GLU A 296 23.72 -1.80 -15.61
C GLU A 296 24.43 -3.04 -15.04
N PRO A 297 24.21 -4.25 -15.60
CA PRO A 297 25.10 -5.36 -15.33
C PRO A 297 26.48 -5.01 -15.91
N GLU A 298 27.55 -5.07 -15.13
CA GLU A 298 28.90 -4.91 -15.66
C GLU A 298 29.16 -5.97 -16.74
N GLY A 299 29.11 -5.56 -18.01
CA GLY A 299 29.27 -6.46 -19.14
C GLY A 299 29.19 -5.77 -20.49
N GLY A 300 30.29 -5.10 -20.89
CA GLY A 300 30.59 -4.77 -22.29
C GLY A 300 29.88 -3.53 -22.83
N GLY A 301 30.64 -2.44 -22.97
CA GLY A 301 30.08 -1.13 -23.29
C GLY A 301 29.36 -1.02 -24.63
N THR A 302 28.36 -0.14 -24.68
CA THR A 302 28.17 0.83 -25.76
C THR A 302 27.37 2.04 -25.24
N ALA A 303 27.79 3.22 -25.72
CA ALA A 303 27.27 4.58 -25.55
C ALA A 303 25.93 4.80 -24.82
N SER A 304 25.95 5.72 -23.83
CA SER A 304 24.76 6.25 -23.16
C SER A 304 23.79 6.91 -24.15
N GLN A 305 22.68 6.24 -24.44
CA GLN A 305 21.56 6.89 -25.10
C GLN A 305 20.66 7.54 -24.04
N SER A 306 20.80 8.86 -23.95
CA SER A 306 19.89 9.76 -23.24
C SER A 306 18.43 9.44 -23.59
N ILE A 307 17.59 9.21 -22.57
CA ILE A 307 16.14 8.90 -22.67
C ILE A 307 15.24 10.12 -22.94
N TYR A 308 15.82 11.32 -22.92
CA TYR A 308 15.11 12.58 -23.14
C TYR A 308 14.42 12.72 -24.52
N PRO A 309 14.96 12.23 -25.66
CA PRO A 309 14.26 12.35 -26.95
C PRO A 309 13.03 11.43 -27.04
N ALA A 310 13.02 10.28 -26.36
CA ALA A 310 11.85 9.40 -26.30
C ALA A 310 10.70 10.02 -25.48
N LEU A 311 11.02 10.64 -24.35
CA LEU A 311 10.05 11.39 -23.53
C LEU A 311 9.48 12.60 -24.30
N LEU A 312 10.32 13.35 -25.03
CA LEU A 312 9.87 14.46 -25.88
C LEU A 312 8.95 14.01 -27.01
N ALA A 313 9.24 12.87 -27.64
CA ALA A 313 8.39 12.30 -28.70
C ALA A 313 7.01 11.88 -28.18
N ILE A 314 6.96 11.26 -26.99
CA ILE A 314 5.69 10.87 -26.35
C ILE A 314 4.86 12.11 -25.98
N MET A 315 5.50 13.12 -25.38
CA MET A 315 4.82 14.39 -25.04
C MET A 315 4.29 15.11 -26.28
N GLY A 316 5.08 15.17 -27.36
CA GLY A 316 4.64 15.75 -28.64
C GLY A 316 3.45 15.00 -29.25
N GLY A 317 3.46 13.66 -29.20
CA GLY A 317 2.36 12.83 -29.69
C GLY A 317 1.05 13.06 -28.93
N VAL A 318 1.10 13.12 -27.59
CA VAL A 318 -0.08 13.41 -26.74
C VAL A 318 -0.62 14.82 -27.03
N PHE A 319 0.26 15.80 -27.23
CA PHE A 319 -0.14 17.17 -27.54
C PHE A 319 -0.83 17.29 -28.91
N LEU A 320 -0.31 16.61 -29.93
CA LEU A 320 -0.92 16.57 -31.27
C LEU A 320 -2.28 15.84 -31.26
N LEU A 321 -2.41 14.77 -30.47
CA LEU A 321 -3.69 14.08 -30.28
C LEU A 321 -4.73 14.99 -29.62
N LEU A 322 -4.35 15.75 -28.59
CA LEU A 322 -5.24 16.72 -27.95
C LEU A 322 -5.69 17.81 -28.93
N ILE A 323 -4.77 18.36 -29.72
CA ILE A 323 -5.11 19.34 -30.78
C ILE A 323 -6.09 18.73 -31.78
N PHE A 324 -5.83 17.50 -32.23
CA PHE A 324 -6.71 16.80 -33.17
C PHE A 324 -8.14 16.63 -32.61
N PHE A 325 -8.28 16.21 -31.36
CA PHE A 325 -9.59 16.07 -30.71
C PHE A 325 -10.31 17.41 -30.53
N VAL A 326 -9.58 18.48 -30.19
CA VAL A 326 -10.14 19.84 -30.07
C VAL A 326 -10.61 20.35 -31.43
N MET A 327 -9.78 20.23 -32.47
CA MET A 327 -10.14 20.64 -33.83
C MET A 327 -11.34 19.85 -34.39
N ARG A 328 -11.39 18.53 -34.16
CA ARG A 328 -12.51 17.69 -34.57
C ARG A 328 -13.83 18.12 -33.91
N ARG A 329 -13.78 18.55 -32.65
CA ARG A 329 -14.96 19.04 -31.90
C ARG A 329 -15.43 20.43 -32.34
N ILE A 330 -14.52 21.27 -32.84
CA ILE A 330 -14.84 22.59 -33.39
C ILE A 330 -15.44 22.45 -34.80
N LEU A 331 -14.91 21.55 -35.63
CA LEU A 331 -15.38 21.31 -36.99
C LEU A 331 -16.68 20.50 -37.07
N SER A 332 -17.10 19.86 -35.98
CA SER A 332 -18.35 19.12 -35.87
C SER A 332 -19.50 19.91 -35.23
N ARG A 333 -19.38 21.24 -35.17
CA ARG A 333 -20.41 22.21 -34.76
C ARG A 333 -20.68 23.16 -35.92
#